data_AF-A0A7W0Y5S9-F1
#
_entry.id   AF-A0A7W0Y5S9-F1
#
_cell.length_a   1.000
_cell.length_b   1.000
_cell.length_c   1.000
_cell.angle_alpha   90.00
_cell.angle_beta   90.00
_cell.angle_gamma   90.00
#
_symmetry.space_group_name_H-M   'P 1'
#
loop_
_entity.id
_entity.type
_entity.pdbx_description
1 polymer ?
#
loop_
_entity_poly.entity_id
_entity_poly.type
_entity_poly.pdbx_seq_one_letter_code
_entity_poly.pdbx_strand_id
1 'polypeptide(L)'
;MGLAPQRQVTIFTCGANETHTNQPQSTVGLNGNNIFSVASALQAASPSVIPMVSIGDVDVGTAPGAARPANVGSGEDIVGLFNSAASRAGGLLSRTGDAQLYKAHFDAFTQLNRASDRSTTKGAYTTASGAAGFLGTNLADKLQIVQADLDRYGVNGNTRGNVADIARAFIVSVKAFKMGLTNSVVMPAMRDDPHGAFNGDVNTVPASMKLVFDAFMKDLQDNTDDNTMKSLADDTVITVHGDTTKDPTDRNNWPDGTPGNTNVVYVYSAGHLKSGWHGGVMRNGTARGFDAAAKDAPYNSNETAKLATASIAYAIAKRDERAIATFANGIGISGIFGRPKDI
;
A
#
# COMPACT_ATOMS: atom_id res chain seq x y z
N MET A 1 -12.83 -16.54 2.22
CA MET A 1 -13.81 -15.59 2.81
C MET A 1 -14.32 -14.69 1.70
N GLY A 2 -15.62 -14.44 1.56
CA GLY A 2 -16.13 -13.51 0.54
C GLY A 2 -16.11 -12.08 1.08
N LEU A 3 -15.49 -11.15 0.34
CA LEU A 3 -15.56 -9.72 0.67
C LEU A 3 -17.00 -9.23 0.46
N ALA A 4 -17.51 -8.40 1.37
CA ALA A 4 -18.79 -7.74 1.20
C ALA A 4 -18.80 -6.93 -0.12
N PRO A 5 -19.93 -6.79 -0.83
CA PRO A 5 -19.97 -6.15 -2.15
C PRO A 5 -19.29 -4.78 -2.21
N GLN A 6 -19.45 -3.98 -1.16
CA GLN A 6 -18.83 -2.66 -1.03
C GLN A 6 -17.31 -2.68 -0.85
N ARG A 7 -16.72 -3.78 -0.39
CA ARG A 7 -15.27 -3.96 -0.18
C ARG A 7 -14.60 -4.76 -1.29
N GLN A 8 -15.32 -5.07 -2.37
CA GLN A 8 -14.72 -5.70 -3.55
C GLN A 8 -13.77 -4.72 -4.26
N VAL A 9 -12.87 -5.27 -5.08
CA VAL A 9 -11.86 -4.51 -5.80
C VAL A 9 -12.51 -3.56 -6.81
N THR A 10 -11.95 -2.36 -6.92
CA THR A 10 -12.21 -1.40 -8.00
C THR A 10 -11.10 -1.54 -9.04
N ILE A 11 -11.45 -1.64 -10.30
CA ILE A 11 -10.49 -1.88 -11.39
C ILE A 11 -10.63 -0.77 -12.41
N PHE A 12 -9.51 -0.16 -12.78
CA PHE A 12 -9.46 0.91 -13.76
C PHE A 12 -8.60 0.49 -14.94
N THR A 13 -9.20 0.41 -16.13
CA THR A 13 -8.43 0.38 -17.38
C THR A 13 -7.94 1.79 -17.67
N CYS A 14 -6.64 2.01 -17.52
CA CYS A 14 -6.02 3.34 -17.53
C CYS A 14 -4.54 3.26 -17.87
N GLY A 15 -3.85 4.40 -18.04
CA GLY A 15 -2.42 4.43 -18.32
C GLY A 15 -2.07 3.94 -19.73
N ALA A 16 -0.81 3.65 -19.99
CA ALA A 16 -0.33 3.13 -21.26
C ALA A 16 0.64 1.98 -21.00
N ASN A 17 0.80 1.09 -21.98
CA ASN A 17 1.91 0.15 -21.98
C ASN A 17 3.22 0.93 -22.26
N GLU A 18 4.20 0.75 -21.39
CA GLU A 18 5.53 1.36 -21.38
C GLU A 18 6.63 0.32 -21.67
N THR A 19 6.25 -0.86 -22.18
CA THR A 19 7.14 -1.89 -22.77
C THR A 19 8.11 -2.52 -21.77
N HIS A 20 7.58 -3.30 -20.84
CA HIS A 20 8.32 -4.10 -19.87
C HIS A 20 9.18 -3.28 -18.89
N THR A 21 8.70 -2.11 -18.48
CA THR A 21 9.35 -1.34 -17.41
C THR A 21 8.98 -1.86 -16.03
N ASN A 22 9.98 -1.93 -15.16
CA ASN A 22 9.78 -2.23 -13.73
C ASN A 22 9.18 -1.05 -12.94
N GLN A 23 9.07 0.12 -13.57
CA GLN A 23 8.66 1.38 -12.95
C GLN A 23 7.69 2.16 -13.87
N PRO A 24 6.49 1.62 -14.15
CA PRO A 24 5.51 2.29 -15.00
C PRO A 24 5.10 3.64 -14.39
N GLN A 25 5.06 4.68 -15.22
CA GLN A 25 4.75 6.05 -14.81
C GLN A 25 3.31 6.45 -15.12
N SER A 26 2.71 5.87 -16.14
CA SER A 26 1.38 6.22 -16.66
C SER A 26 0.24 5.84 -15.73
N THR A 27 0.45 4.89 -14.82
CA THR A 27 -0.55 4.41 -13.84
C THR A 27 -0.35 4.96 -12.43
N VAL A 28 0.78 5.63 -12.18
CA VAL A 28 1.15 6.17 -10.85
C VAL A 28 1.15 7.70 -10.81
N GLY A 29 1.05 8.37 -11.96
CA GLY A 29 1.05 9.82 -12.07
C GLY A 29 -0.26 10.49 -11.64
N LEU A 30 -0.18 11.56 -10.85
CA LEU A 30 -1.28 12.46 -10.49
C LEU A 30 -0.84 13.92 -10.59
N ASN A 31 -1.13 14.54 -11.74
CA ASN A 31 -0.83 15.96 -12.02
C ASN A 31 0.62 16.38 -11.70
N GLY A 32 1.59 15.58 -12.13
CA GLY A 32 3.03 15.84 -11.89
C GLY A 32 3.56 15.28 -10.56
N ASN A 33 2.70 14.67 -9.73
CA ASN A 33 3.10 13.94 -8.53
C ASN A 33 3.04 12.43 -8.76
N ASN A 34 3.69 11.66 -7.90
CA ASN A 34 3.56 10.21 -7.84
C ASN A 34 2.58 9.80 -6.73
N ILE A 35 1.64 8.90 -7.02
CA ILE A 35 0.57 8.47 -6.10
C ILE A 35 1.12 7.85 -4.82
N PHE A 36 2.28 7.19 -4.86
CA PHE A 36 2.92 6.64 -3.67
C PHE A 36 3.37 7.76 -2.74
N SER A 37 4.08 8.77 -3.26
CA SER A 37 4.45 9.96 -2.49
C SER A 37 3.24 10.76 -2.00
N VAL A 38 2.18 10.88 -2.81
CA VAL A 38 0.90 11.49 -2.38
C VAL A 38 0.31 10.73 -1.20
N ALA A 39 0.39 9.39 -1.18
CA ALA A 39 -0.08 8.58 -0.06
C ALA A 39 0.63 8.97 1.24
N SER A 40 1.96 9.08 1.22
CA SER A 40 2.74 9.52 2.38
C SER A 40 2.35 10.92 2.85
N ALA A 41 2.17 11.87 1.92
CA ALA A 41 1.78 13.23 2.25
C ALA A 41 0.39 13.28 2.91
N LEU A 42 -0.60 12.55 2.36
CA LEU A 42 -1.95 12.47 2.91
C LEU A 42 -1.99 11.79 4.29
N GLN A 43 -1.07 10.86 4.54
CA GLN A 43 -0.96 10.12 5.80
C GLN A 43 -0.10 10.84 6.84
N ALA A 44 0.46 12.03 6.58
CA ALA A 44 1.36 12.73 7.49
C ALA A 44 0.72 13.09 8.86
N ALA A 45 -0.62 13.13 8.93
CA ALA A 45 -1.35 13.32 10.18
C ALA A 45 -1.45 12.05 11.05
N SER A 46 -1.19 10.87 10.47
CA SER A 46 -1.17 9.58 11.19
C SER A 46 0.23 9.34 11.76
N PRO A 47 0.38 9.24 13.10
CA PRO A 47 1.68 9.01 13.71
C PRO A 47 2.32 7.70 13.24
N SER A 48 3.56 7.77 12.78
CA SER A 48 4.38 6.61 12.43
C SER A 48 5.86 6.89 12.62
N VAL A 49 6.67 5.88 12.96
CA VAL A 49 8.12 6.03 13.09
C VAL A 49 8.78 6.30 11.73
N ILE A 50 8.46 5.47 10.74
CA ILE A 50 8.93 5.58 9.36
C ILE A 50 7.68 5.66 8.47
N PRO A 51 7.30 6.84 7.93
CA PRO A 51 6.01 6.99 7.23
C PRO A 51 5.84 6.12 5.99
N MET A 52 6.93 5.82 5.28
CA MET A 52 6.92 5.02 4.06
C MET A 52 8.15 4.14 4.00
N VAL A 53 7.94 2.87 3.66
CA VAL A 53 8.99 1.90 3.35
C VAL A 53 8.89 1.51 1.89
N SER A 54 10.02 1.49 1.18
CA SER A 54 10.13 0.97 -0.19
C SER A 54 10.99 -0.30 -0.17
N ILE A 55 10.50 -1.38 -0.77
CA ILE A 55 11.25 -2.63 -0.93
C ILE A 55 11.87 -2.67 -2.33
N GLY A 56 13.14 -3.09 -2.41
CA GLY A 56 13.88 -3.19 -3.66
C GLY A 56 14.09 -1.84 -4.34
N ASP A 57 14.01 -1.83 -5.66
CA ASP A 57 14.25 -0.69 -6.55
C ASP A 57 12.93 -0.06 -7.08
N VAL A 58 11.87 -0.07 -6.28
CA VAL A 58 10.62 0.62 -6.67
C VAL A 58 10.80 2.13 -6.58
N ASP A 59 10.38 2.83 -7.63
CA ASP A 59 10.32 4.30 -7.63
C ASP A 59 9.02 4.79 -6.98
N VAL A 60 9.15 5.52 -5.87
CA VAL A 60 8.02 6.15 -5.16
C VAL A 60 7.78 7.60 -5.60
N GLY A 61 8.61 8.11 -6.51
CA GLY A 61 8.56 9.46 -7.04
C GLY A 61 8.61 10.56 -5.98
N THR A 62 7.92 11.67 -6.25
CA THR A 62 7.85 12.81 -5.33
C THR A 62 6.44 13.41 -5.29
N ALA A 63 6.12 14.07 -4.18
CA ALA A 63 4.97 14.94 -4.02
C ALA A 63 5.25 15.97 -2.91
N PRO A 64 4.68 17.19 -2.96
CA PRO A 64 4.78 18.15 -1.87
C PRO A 64 4.31 17.57 -0.53
N GLY A 65 5.14 17.70 0.51
CA GLY A 65 4.82 17.20 1.85
C GLY A 65 5.02 15.70 2.06
N ALA A 66 5.46 14.95 1.04
CA ALA A 66 5.77 13.52 1.18
C ALA A 66 7.01 13.28 2.05
N ALA A 67 7.00 12.20 2.83
CA ALA A 67 8.19 11.74 3.52
C ALA A 67 9.16 11.06 2.55
N ARG A 68 10.45 11.09 2.88
CA ARG A 68 11.46 10.28 2.19
C ARG A 68 11.26 8.80 2.59
N PRO A 69 11.21 7.85 1.64
CA PRO A 69 11.06 6.44 1.98
C PRO A 69 12.32 5.91 2.67
N ALA A 70 12.14 4.97 3.60
CA ALA A 70 13.21 4.07 4.02
C ALA A 70 13.29 2.91 3.03
N ASN A 71 14.45 2.72 2.40
CA ASN A 71 14.65 1.67 1.42
C ASN A 71 15.26 0.41 2.06
N VAL A 72 14.72 -0.75 1.71
CA VAL A 72 15.18 -2.08 2.18
C VAL A 72 15.23 -3.06 1.01
N GLY A 73 16.06 -4.10 1.11
CA GLY A 73 16.22 -5.09 0.04
C GLY A 73 15.02 -6.03 -0.12
N SER A 74 14.42 -6.44 0.99
CA SER A 74 13.32 -7.42 1.05
C SER A 74 12.29 -7.08 2.13
N GLY A 75 11.16 -7.81 2.15
CA GLY A 75 10.16 -7.68 3.20
C GLY A 75 10.69 -8.05 4.60
N GLU A 76 11.63 -8.99 4.68
CA GLU A 76 12.27 -9.39 5.94
C GLU A 76 13.20 -8.27 6.46
N ASP A 77 13.84 -7.52 5.57
CA ASP A 77 14.74 -6.42 5.94
C ASP A 77 14.02 -5.23 6.60
N ILE A 78 12.69 -5.14 6.47
CA ILE A 78 11.86 -4.16 7.22
C ILE A 78 12.10 -4.30 8.73
N VAL A 79 12.32 -5.53 9.22
CA VAL A 79 12.62 -5.80 10.63
C VAL A 79 13.86 -5.01 11.07
N GLY A 80 14.86 -4.90 10.21
CA GLY A 80 16.11 -4.18 10.46
C GLY A 80 15.91 -2.68 10.71
N LEU A 81 14.91 -2.05 10.08
CA LEU A 81 14.60 -0.63 10.25
C LEU A 81 14.19 -0.28 11.68
N PHE A 82 13.53 -1.21 12.36
CA PHE A 82 12.96 -0.99 13.70
C PHE A 82 13.74 -1.72 14.80
N ASN A 83 14.81 -2.42 14.45
CA ASN A 83 15.64 -3.17 15.38
C ASN A 83 16.61 -2.25 16.12
N SER A 84 16.16 -1.70 17.26
CA SER A 84 16.98 -0.87 18.15
C SER A 84 18.14 -1.67 18.76
N ALA A 85 19.38 -1.20 18.55
CA ALA A 85 20.56 -1.79 19.18
C ALA A 85 20.52 -1.70 20.72
N ALA A 86 19.82 -0.70 21.27
CA ALA A 86 19.72 -0.48 22.71
C ALA A 86 18.84 -1.54 23.42
N SER A 87 17.87 -2.14 22.73
CA SER A 87 16.94 -3.12 23.31
C SER A 87 17.37 -4.58 23.13
N ARG A 88 18.45 -4.85 22.38
CA ARG A 88 18.98 -6.22 22.19
C ARG A 88 19.55 -6.78 23.48
N ALA A 89 19.68 -8.11 23.58
CA ALA A 89 20.34 -8.75 24.73
C ALA A 89 21.73 -8.13 24.98
N GLY A 90 21.94 -7.58 26.18
CA GLY A 90 23.17 -6.86 26.57
C GLY A 90 23.19 -5.36 26.24
N GLY A 91 22.16 -4.83 25.59
CA GLY A 91 21.99 -3.40 25.32
C GLY A 91 21.50 -2.60 26.54
N LEU A 92 21.69 -1.27 26.49
CA LEU A 92 21.39 -0.36 27.61
C LEU A 92 19.91 -0.35 28.04
N LEU A 93 19.00 -0.71 27.14
CA LEU A 93 17.55 -0.78 27.38
C LEU A 93 17.03 -2.22 27.30
N SER A 94 17.89 -3.23 27.36
CA SER A 94 17.48 -4.64 27.30
C SER A 94 16.74 -5.08 28.56
N ARG A 95 16.84 -4.33 29.66
CA ARG A 95 16.08 -4.54 30.90
C ARG A 95 14.78 -3.76 30.83
N THR A 96 13.65 -4.43 31.03
CA THR A 96 12.30 -3.85 30.96
C THR A 96 12.15 -2.59 31.82
N GLY A 97 12.75 -2.56 33.02
CA GLY A 97 12.70 -1.40 33.91
C GLY A 97 13.40 -0.16 33.33
N ASP A 98 14.55 -0.32 32.67
CA ASP A 98 15.31 0.78 32.08
C ASP A 98 14.59 1.33 30.82
N ALA A 99 14.03 0.43 30.01
CA ALA A 99 13.20 0.78 28.87
C ALA A 99 11.95 1.59 29.26
N GLN A 100 11.24 1.14 30.29
CA GLN A 100 10.06 1.84 30.82
C GLN A 100 10.43 3.20 31.40
N LEU A 101 11.54 3.29 32.14
CA LEU A 101 12.02 4.55 32.71
C LEU A 101 12.42 5.56 31.62
N TYR A 102 13.14 5.12 30.59
CA TYR A 102 13.51 5.97 29.46
C TYR A 102 12.26 6.53 28.74
N LYS A 103 11.27 5.67 28.47
CA LYS A 103 9.98 6.10 27.89
C LYS A 103 9.28 7.12 28.80
N ALA A 104 9.19 6.86 30.10
CA ALA A 104 8.55 7.76 31.06
C ALA A 104 9.23 9.13 31.11
N HIS A 105 10.57 9.18 31.09
CA HIS A 105 11.32 10.43 31.00
C HIS A 105 11.02 11.20 29.71
N PHE A 106 11.00 10.50 28.57
CA PHE A 106 10.70 11.12 27.29
C PHE A 106 9.26 11.66 27.22
N ASP A 107 8.30 10.89 27.75
CA ASP A 107 6.88 11.29 27.84
C ASP A 107 6.71 12.52 28.74
N ALA A 108 7.38 12.56 29.89
CA ALA A 108 7.36 13.71 30.78
C ALA A 108 7.94 14.95 30.11
N PHE A 109 9.09 14.83 29.43
CA PHE A 109 9.70 15.93 28.67
C PHE A 109 8.77 16.43 27.56
N THR A 110 8.10 15.51 26.87
CA THR A 110 7.12 15.80 25.82
C THR A 110 5.90 16.54 26.36
N GLN A 111 5.35 16.12 27.51
CA GLN A 111 4.22 16.77 28.16
C GLN A 111 4.59 18.18 28.67
N LEU A 112 5.79 18.35 29.24
CA LEU A 112 6.29 19.67 29.64
C LEU A 112 6.38 20.63 28.45
N ASN A 113 6.87 20.15 27.29
CA ASN A 113 6.90 20.98 26.09
C ASN A 113 5.51 21.27 25.52
N ARG A 114 4.54 20.35 25.64
CA ARG A 114 3.13 20.62 25.28
C ARG A 114 2.49 21.69 26.15
N ALA A 115 2.86 21.75 27.43
CA ALA A 115 2.38 22.75 28.38
C ALA A 115 3.02 24.13 28.21
N SER A 116 4.06 24.26 27.38
CA SER A 116 4.72 25.53 27.08
C SER A 116 3.92 26.37 26.06
N ASP A 117 3.74 27.65 26.35
CA ASP A 117 3.00 28.63 25.52
C ASP A 117 3.61 28.82 24.11
N ARG A 118 4.84 28.36 23.87
CA ARG A 118 5.55 28.46 22.58
C ARG A 118 6.00 27.11 22.03
N SER A 119 5.12 26.12 21.99
CA SER A 119 5.45 24.82 21.41
C SER A 119 5.37 24.83 19.87
N THR A 120 6.51 24.81 19.20
CA THR A 120 6.64 24.71 17.73
C THR A 120 6.58 23.27 17.19
N THR A 121 6.48 22.26 18.06
CA THR A 121 6.65 20.83 17.70
C THR A 121 5.47 19.93 18.11
N LYS A 122 4.25 20.48 18.25
CA LYS A 122 3.05 19.77 18.74
C LYS A 122 2.74 18.45 18.00
N GLY A 123 2.93 18.39 16.69
CA GLY A 123 2.68 17.18 15.88
C GLY A 123 3.74 16.08 16.05
N ALA A 124 5.01 16.45 16.25
CA ALA A 124 6.12 15.50 16.35
C ALA A 124 6.12 14.72 17.68
N TYR A 125 5.39 15.19 18.70
CA TYR A 125 5.42 14.62 20.04
C TYR A 125 4.82 13.22 20.17
N THR A 126 3.71 12.94 19.48
CA THR A 126 3.10 11.59 19.53
C THR A 126 4.04 10.58 18.87
N THR A 127 4.60 10.94 17.71
CA THR A 127 5.60 10.13 17.01
C THR A 127 6.86 9.94 17.85
N ALA A 128 7.38 10.99 18.47
CA ALA A 128 8.61 10.91 19.25
C ALA A 128 8.43 10.11 20.55
N SER A 129 7.27 10.22 21.21
CA SER A 129 6.90 9.40 22.38
C SER A 129 6.77 7.91 22.00
N GLY A 130 6.15 7.62 20.86
CA GLY A 130 6.12 6.26 20.29
C GLY A 130 7.53 5.74 20.01
N ALA A 131 8.34 6.50 19.28
CA ALA A 131 9.74 6.18 18.97
C ALA A 131 10.57 5.90 20.22
N ALA A 132 10.41 6.70 21.28
CA ALA A 132 11.10 6.47 22.55
C ALA A 132 10.66 5.15 23.24
N GLY A 133 9.38 4.79 23.16
CA GLY A 133 8.89 3.47 23.63
C GLY A 133 9.45 2.30 22.81
N PHE A 134 9.68 2.51 21.51
CA PHE A 134 10.25 1.50 20.62
C PHE A 134 11.74 1.25 20.86
N LEU A 135 12.50 2.26 21.29
CA LEU A 135 13.94 2.11 21.57
C LEU A 135 14.26 1.06 22.64
N GLY A 136 13.35 0.85 23.60
CA GLY A 136 13.46 -0.15 24.67
C GLY A 136 12.69 -1.44 24.41
N THR A 137 12.02 -1.58 23.26
CA THR A 137 11.30 -2.80 22.87
C THR A 137 12.15 -3.57 21.88
N ASN A 138 12.36 -4.88 22.08
CA ASN A 138 12.94 -5.72 21.04
C ASN A 138 11.91 -5.93 19.91
N LEU A 139 11.78 -4.92 19.03
CA LEU A 139 10.86 -4.94 17.90
C LEU A 139 11.25 -5.98 16.86
N ALA A 140 12.51 -6.43 16.85
CA ALA A 140 12.93 -7.50 15.95
C ALA A 140 12.15 -8.79 16.21
N ASP A 141 12.05 -9.22 17.48
CA ASP A 141 11.32 -10.43 17.86
C ASP A 141 9.82 -10.32 17.53
N LYS A 142 9.25 -9.11 17.65
CA LYS A 142 7.82 -8.87 17.35
C LYS A 142 7.54 -8.85 15.84
N LEU A 143 8.47 -8.38 15.03
CA LEU A 143 8.32 -8.27 13.58
C LEU A 143 8.78 -9.52 12.84
N GLN A 144 9.66 -10.32 13.45
CA GLN A 144 10.27 -11.50 12.84
C GLN A 144 9.20 -12.46 12.31
N ILE A 145 9.40 -12.91 11.08
CA ILE A 145 8.56 -13.94 10.46
C ILE A 145 8.84 -15.27 11.16
N VAL A 146 7.78 -15.93 11.62
CA VAL A 146 7.86 -17.27 12.20
C VAL A 146 7.17 -18.29 11.30
N GLN A 147 7.43 -19.58 11.50
CA GLN A 147 6.86 -20.64 10.66
C GLN A 147 5.32 -20.60 10.61
N ALA A 148 4.67 -20.30 11.73
CA ALA A 148 3.22 -20.15 11.78
C ALA A 148 2.68 -19.02 10.87
N ASP A 149 3.49 -17.98 10.62
CA ASP A 149 3.13 -16.95 9.63
C ASP A 149 3.19 -17.51 8.22
N LEU A 150 4.28 -18.21 7.88
CA LEU A 150 4.47 -18.83 6.56
C LEU A 150 3.38 -19.85 6.26
N ASP A 151 3.05 -20.71 7.22
CA ASP A 151 2.00 -21.72 7.09
C ASP A 151 0.63 -21.08 6.81
N ARG A 152 0.31 -19.99 7.53
CA ARG A 152 -0.93 -19.23 7.35
C ARG A 152 -1.03 -18.58 5.96
N TYR A 153 0.09 -18.11 5.41
CA TYR A 153 0.15 -17.53 4.06
C TYR A 153 0.32 -18.58 2.95
N GLY A 154 0.39 -19.87 3.31
CA GLY A 154 0.56 -20.97 2.35
C GLY A 154 1.97 -21.04 1.74
N VAL A 155 2.97 -20.49 2.42
CA VAL A 155 4.37 -20.50 1.97
C VAL A 155 5.08 -21.76 2.46
N ASN A 156 5.60 -22.55 1.52
CA ASN A 156 6.38 -23.75 1.79
C ASN A 156 7.55 -23.89 0.78
N GLY A 157 8.29 -25.00 0.86
CA GLY A 157 9.47 -25.23 -0.01
C GLY A 157 9.19 -25.30 -1.51
N ASN A 158 7.93 -25.46 -1.93
CA ASN A 158 7.50 -25.48 -3.33
C ASN A 158 6.88 -24.14 -3.79
N THR A 159 6.74 -23.16 -2.89
CA THR A 159 6.18 -21.86 -3.26
C THR A 159 7.17 -21.11 -4.14
N ARG A 160 6.68 -20.58 -5.27
CA ARG A 160 7.49 -19.74 -6.17
C ARG A 160 8.08 -18.54 -5.43
N GLY A 161 9.34 -18.21 -5.71
CA GLY A 161 10.09 -17.18 -4.98
C GLY A 161 9.36 -15.84 -4.88
N ASN A 162 8.92 -15.27 -6.00
CA ASN A 162 8.20 -13.99 -6.03
C ASN A 162 6.87 -14.01 -5.24
N VAL A 163 6.13 -15.13 -5.23
CA VAL A 163 4.94 -15.29 -4.39
C VAL A 163 5.31 -15.30 -2.90
N ALA A 164 6.37 -16.03 -2.55
CA ALA A 164 6.86 -16.10 -1.17
C ALA A 164 7.38 -14.73 -0.68
N ASP A 165 8.01 -13.94 -1.55
CA ASP A 165 8.51 -12.61 -1.22
C ASP A 165 7.38 -11.61 -0.97
N ILE A 166 6.30 -11.67 -1.77
CA ILE A 166 5.07 -10.90 -1.51
C ILE A 166 4.46 -11.29 -0.16
N ALA A 167 4.35 -12.59 0.12
CA ALA A 167 3.82 -13.08 1.39
C ALA A 167 4.63 -12.58 2.60
N ARG A 168 5.96 -12.64 2.53
CA ARG A 168 6.86 -12.15 3.60
C ARG A 168 6.69 -10.66 3.83
N ALA A 169 6.63 -9.86 2.76
CA ALA A 169 6.38 -8.43 2.88
C ALA A 169 5.02 -8.14 3.51
N PHE A 170 3.97 -8.88 3.15
CA PHE A 170 2.64 -8.73 3.76
C PHE A 170 2.63 -9.08 5.25
N ILE A 171 3.26 -10.19 5.65
CA ILE A 171 3.39 -10.60 7.07
C ILE A 171 4.00 -9.46 7.89
N VAL A 172 5.15 -8.93 7.45
CA VAL A 172 5.85 -7.89 8.20
C VAL A 172 5.08 -6.56 8.15
N SER A 173 4.43 -6.25 7.03
CA SER A 173 3.60 -5.06 6.87
C SER A 173 2.45 -5.02 7.87
N VAL A 174 1.69 -6.11 8.05
CA VAL A 174 0.61 -6.12 9.06
C VAL A 174 1.15 -5.87 10.46
N LYS A 175 2.25 -6.54 10.83
CA LYS A 175 2.86 -6.37 12.15
C LYS A 175 3.35 -4.94 12.36
N ALA A 176 3.93 -4.32 11.33
CA ALA A 176 4.40 -2.94 11.38
C ALA A 176 3.24 -1.93 11.42
N PHE A 177 2.17 -2.14 10.65
CA PHE A 177 0.96 -1.32 10.67
C PHE A 177 0.26 -1.39 12.03
N LYS A 178 0.13 -2.60 12.59
CA LYS A 178 -0.43 -2.83 13.92
C LYS A 178 0.24 -1.94 14.97
N MET A 179 1.58 -1.88 14.97
CA MET A 179 2.35 -1.13 15.95
C MET A 179 2.55 0.36 15.57
N GLY A 180 1.95 0.84 14.47
CA GLY A 180 2.17 2.22 14.00
C GLY A 180 3.62 2.52 13.63
N LEU A 181 4.37 1.53 13.16
CA LEU A 181 5.77 1.71 12.78
C LEU A 181 5.91 2.35 11.39
N THR A 182 4.99 2.04 10.48
CA THR A 182 4.86 2.66 9.15
C THR A 182 3.40 2.81 8.76
N ASN A 183 3.10 3.76 7.88
CA ASN A 183 1.78 3.95 7.30
C ASN A 183 1.66 3.36 5.88
N SER A 184 2.80 3.06 5.23
CA SER A 184 2.83 2.61 3.85
C SER A 184 4.03 1.71 3.57
N VAL A 185 3.79 0.67 2.77
CA VAL A 185 4.82 -0.19 2.19
C VAL A 185 4.59 -0.23 0.68
N VAL A 186 5.61 0.14 -0.08
CA VAL A 186 5.63 0.08 -1.54
C VAL A 186 6.64 -0.98 -1.95
N MET A 187 6.22 -1.92 -2.79
CA MET A 187 7.03 -3.09 -3.12
C MET A 187 6.78 -3.57 -4.55
N PRO A 188 7.74 -4.29 -5.15
CA PRO A 188 7.50 -4.98 -6.40
C PRO A 188 6.35 -5.97 -6.25
N ALA A 189 5.53 -6.08 -7.29
CA ALA A 189 4.61 -7.20 -7.44
C ALA A 189 5.37 -8.42 -7.97
N MET A 190 4.79 -9.16 -8.93
CA MET A 190 5.37 -10.42 -9.41
C MET A 190 6.66 -10.26 -10.23
N ARG A 191 6.86 -9.11 -10.91
CA ARG A 191 7.98 -8.84 -11.85
C ARG A 191 8.32 -10.03 -12.73
N ASP A 192 7.29 -10.58 -13.32
CA ASP A 192 7.37 -11.81 -14.08
C ASP A 192 6.99 -11.52 -15.53
N ASP A 193 7.57 -12.29 -16.45
CA ASP A 193 7.10 -12.33 -17.84
C ASP A 193 6.13 -13.51 -17.98
N PRO A 194 4.82 -13.27 -18.00
CA PRO A 194 3.86 -14.36 -17.97
C PRO A 194 3.65 -15.02 -19.35
N HIS A 195 4.53 -14.77 -20.34
CA HIS A 195 4.54 -15.55 -21.57
C HIS A 195 4.60 -17.05 -21.22
N GLY A 196 3.69 -17.84 -21.81
CA GLY A 196 3.60 -19.27 -21.51
C GLY A 196 2.92 -19.62 -20.19
N ALA A 197 2.32 -18.65 -19.47
CA ALA A 197 1.58 -18.94 -18.23
C ALA A 197 0.51 -20.02 -18.41
N PHE A 198 -0.09 -20.11 -19.60
CA PHE A 198 -1.07 -21.13 -19.96
C PHE A 198 -0.52 -22.55 -20.11
N ASN A 199 0.80 -22.76 -19.93
CA ASN A 199 1.46 -24.06 -19.91
C ASN A 199 1.52 -24.69 -18.51
N GLY A 200 0.98 -24.02 -17.48
CA GLY A 200 0.85 -24.60 -16.14
C GLY A 200 0.69 -23.57 -15.03
N ASP A 201 1.35 -22.42 -15.13
CA ASP A 201 1.37 -21.39 -14.08
C ASP A 201 -0.02 -20.85 -13.76
N VAL A 202 -0.91 -20.74 -14.75
CA VAL A 202 -2.32 -20.33 -14.52
C VAL A 202 -3.07 -21.26 -13.57
N ASN A 203 -2.60 -22.50 -13.36
CA ASN A 203 -3.22 -23.45 -12.44
C ASN A 203 -2.66 -23.37 -11.01
N THR A 204 -1.49 -22.76 -10.81
CA THR A 204 -0.77 -22.80 -9.52
C THR A 204 -0.57 -21.41 -8.92
N VAL A 205 -0.08 -20.45 -9.71
CA VAL A 205 0.25 -19.10 -9.24
C VAL A 205 -0.98 -18.35 -8.73
N PRO A 206 -2.13 -18.33 -9.42
CA PRO A 206 -3.33 -17.66 -8.90
C PRO A 206 -3.84 -18.27 -7.59
N ALA A 207 -3.76 -19.60 -7.43
CA ALA A 207 -4.17 -20.27 -6.20
C ALA A 207 -3.26 -19.90 -5.02
N SER A 208 -1.95 -19.89 -5.23
CA SER A 208 -0.97 -19.47 -4.21
C SER A 208 -1.13 -17.99 -3.84
N MET A 209 -1.27 -17.10 -4.83
CA MET A 209 -1.53 -15.67 -4.58
C MET A 209 -2.86 -15.44 -3.85
N LYS A 210 -3.89 -16.24 -4.15
CA LYS A 210 -5.15 -16.20 -3.41
C LYS A 210 -4.94 -16.50 -1.93
N LEU A 211 -4.15 -17.53 -1.58
CA LEU A 211 -3.86 -17.84 -0.17
C LEU A 211 -3.14 -16.68 0.52
N VAL A 212 -2.15 -16.07 -0.16
CA VAL A 212 -1.41 -14.90 0.35
C VAL A 212 -2.34 -13.72 0.62
N PHE A 213 -3.22 -13.36 -0.32
CA PHE A 213 -4.16 -12.26 -0.13
C PHE A 213 -5.25 -12.59 0.90
N ASP A 214 -5.79 -13.80 0.91
CA ASP A 214 -6.78 -14.22 1.91
C ASP A 214 -6.18 -14.15 3.34
N ALA A 215 -4.93 -14.59 3.52
CA ALA A 215 -4.21 -14.50 4.77
C ALA A 215 -3.92 -13.06 5.18
N PHE A 216 -3.44 -12.23 4.25
CA PHE A 216 -3.21 -10.80 4.51
C PHE A 216 -4.49 -10.08 4.93
N MET A 217 -5.59 -10.29 4.21
CA MET A 217 -6.86 -9.69 4.55
C MET A 217 -7.40 -10.19 5.89
N LYS A 218 -7.18 -11.47 6.23
CA LYS A 218 -7.54 -12.01 7.53
C LYS A 218 -6.71 -11.37 8.65
N ASP A 219 -5.41 -11.25 8.48
CA ASP A 219 -4.53 -10.62 9.46
C ASP A 219 -4.89 -9.14 9.68
N LEU A 220 -5.25 -8.40 8.62
CA LEU A 220 -5.77 -7.04 8.75
C LEU A 220 -7.10 -6.96 9.52
N GLN A 221 -7.97 -7.97 9.40
CA GLN A 221 -9.24 -8.02 10.12
C GLN A 221 -9.05 -8.38 11.59
N ASP A 222 -8.17 -9.33 11.88
CA ASP A 222 -7.89 -9.82 13.23
C ASP A 222 -7.05 -8.84 14.05
N ASN A 223 -6.46 -7.82 13.42
CA ASN A 223 -5.62 -6.83 14.09
C ASN A 223 -6.22 -5.43 14.07
N THR A 224 -6.02 -4.72 15.18
CA THR A 224 -6.24 -3.28 15.29
C THR A 224 -4.91 -2.54 15.28
N ASP A 225 -4.92 -1.32 14.75
CA ASP A 225 -3.84 -0.35 14.93
C ASP A 225 -3.76 0.05 16.41
N ASP A 226 -2.61 -0.12 17.05
CA ASP A 226 -2.37 0.16 18.47
C ASP A 226 -2.46 1.67 18.79
N ASN A 227 -2.33 2.56 17.80
CA ASN A 227 -2.50 4.01 17.98
C ASN A 227 -3.96 4.44 17.96
N THR A 228 -4.77 3.86 17.06
CA THR A 228 -6.16 4.30 16.83
C THR A 228 -7.21 3.35 17.40
N MET A 229 -6.81 2.14 17.77
CA MET A 229 -7.65 1.02 18.22
C MET A 229 -8.71 0.60 17.19
N LYS A 230 -8.52 0.95 15.91
CA LYS A 230 -9.41 0.58 14.80
C LYS A 230 -8.85 -0.62 14.04
N SER A 231 -9.75 -1.40 13.43
CA SER A 231 -9.35 -2.54 12.58
C SER A 231 -8.50 -2.04 11.42
N LEU A 232 -7.38 -2.72 11.15
CA LEU A 232 -6.54 -2.40 10.01
C LEU A 232 -7.28 -2.61 8.67
N ALA A 233 -8.22 -3.56 8.63
CA ALA A 233 -9.02 -3.87 7.43
C ALA A 233 -9.99 -2.76 7.01
N ASP A 234 -10.29 -1.81 7.90
CA ASP A 234 -11.18 -0.69 7.60
C ASP A 234 -10.45 0.51 6.98
N ASP A 235 -9.11 0.54 7.10
CA ASP A 235 -8.28 1.69 6.73
C ASP A 235 -7.18 1.35 5.70
N THR A 236 -6.92 0.07 5.44
CA THR A 236 -5.87 -0.36 4.50
C THR A 236 -6.35 -0.27 3.05
N VAL A 237 -5.61 0.48 2.24
CA VAL A 237 -5.75 0.55 0.78
C VAL A 237 -4.61 -0.24 0.13
N ILE A 238 -4.93 -1.14 -0.79
CA ILE A 238 -3.96 -1.89 -1.59
C ILE A 238 -4.14 -1.49 -3.05
N THR A 239 -3.05 -1.07 -3.70
CA THR A 239 -3.05 -0.77 -5.13
C THR A 239 -2.02 -1.62 -5.85
N VAL A 240 -2.41 -2.25 -6.95
CA VAL A 240 -1.49 -2.97 -7.84
C VAL A 240 -1.48 -2.27 -9.18
N HIS A 241 -0.30 -1.89 -9.62
CA HIS A 241 -0.04 -1.15 -10.86
C HIS A 241 0.76 -2.05 -11.80
N GLY A 242 0.24 -2.26 -13.01
CA GLY A 242 0.94 -3.00 -14.06
C GLY A 242 1.65 -2.08 -15.05
N ASP A 243 2.40 -2.68 -15.98
CA ASP A 243 2.92 -2.02 -17.19
C ASP A 243 2.36 -2.70 -18.44
N THR A 244 3.02 -3.77 -18.90
CA THR A 244 2.65 -4.52 -20.10
C THR A 244 1.62 -5.59 -19.78
N THR A 245 0.36 -5.17 -19.67
CA THR A 245 -0.74 -6.14 -19.67
C THR A 245 -0.72 -6.90 -21.01
N LYS A 246 -0.86 -8.22 -20.97
CA LYS A 246 -0.93 -9.06 -22.18
C LYS A 246 -2.31 -8.94 -22.83
N ASP A 247 -2.40 -9.18 -24.15
CA ASP A 247 -3.68 -9.13 -24.86
C ASP A 247 -4.67 -10.17 -24.26
N PRO A 248 -5.80 -9.73 -23.66
CA PRO A 248 -6.75 -10.67 -23.06
C PRO A 248 -7.58 -11.44 -24.10
N THR A 249 -7.49 -11.08 -25.39
CA THR A 249 -8.25 -11.71 -26.48
C THR A 249 -7.48 -12.79 -27.22
N ASP A 250 -6.16 -12.88 -27.01
CA ASP A 250 -5.31 -13.90 -27.62
C ASP A 250 -4.54 -14.71 -26.57
N ARG A 251 -4.85 -16.01 -26.49
CA ARG A 251 -4.14 -16.96 -25.63
C ARG A 251 -2.81 -17.41 -26.25
N ASN A 252 -2.70 -17.44 -27.57
CA ASN A 252 -1.56 -18.02 -28.26
C ASN A 252 -0.35 -17.11 -28.08
N ASN A 253 0.68 -17.61 -27.42
CA ASN A 253 1.82 -16.86 -26.91
C ASN A 253 1.47 -15.74 -25.91
N TRP A 254 0.20 -15.33 -25.77
CA TRP A 254 -0.28 -14.26 -24.89
C TRP A 254 0.53 -12.97 -25.10
N PRO A 255 0.37 -12.32 -26.28
CA PRO A 255 1.31 -11.34 -26.79
C PRO A 255 1.34 -10.05 -25.97
N ASP A 256 2.48 -9.36 -26.07
CA ASP A 256 2.65 -7.99 -25.61
C ASP A 256 1.90 -7.03 -26.53
N GLY A 257 0.95 -6.29 -25.96
CA GLY A 257 0.16 -5.30 -26.71
C GLY A 257 -1.33 -5.50 -26.52
N THR A 258 -1.86 -4.88 -25.48
CA THR A 258 -3.31 -4.74 -25.31
C THR A 258 -3.90 -3.83 -26.39
N PRO A 259 -5.17 -4.08 -26.79
CA PRO A 259 -5.93 -3.11 -27.55
C PRO A 259 -5.85 -1.70 -26.97
N GLY A 260 -5.61 -0.71 -27.83
CA GLY A 260 -5.49 0.70 -27.41
C GLY A 260 -4.30 0.99 -26.49
N ASN A 261 -3.32 0.08 -26.39
CA ASN A 261 -2.17 0.21 -25.52
C ASN A 261 -2.54 0.32 -24.03
N THR A 262 -3.67 -0.27 -23.63
CA THR A 262 -4.24 -0.09 -22.30
C THR A 262 -3.44 -0.76 -21.20
N ASN A 263 -3.44 -0.15 -20.01
CA ASN A 263 -2.94 -0.77 -18.79
C ASN A 263 -4.08 -0.86 -17.75
N VAL A 264 -3.81 -1.46 -16.59
CA VAL A 264 -4.81 -1.69 -15.56
C VAL A 264 -4.26 -1.44 -14.16
N VAL A 265 -5.09 -0.84 -13.32
CA VAL A 265 -4.83 -0.67 -11.89
C VAL A 265 -5.93 -1.36 -11.09
N TYR A 266 -5.53 -2.18 -10.11
CA TYR A 266 -6.43 -2.84 -9.18
C TYR A 266 -6.35 -2.15 -7.83
N VAL A 267 -7.51 -1.82 -7.25
CA VAL A 267 -7.61 -1.09 -5.98
C VAL A 267 -8.53 -1.82 -5.01
N TYR A 268 -7.96 -2.36 -3.93
CA TYR A 268 -8.72 -2.65 -2.73
C TYR A 268 -8.76 -1.37 -1.88
N SER A 269 -9.95 -0.82 -1.65
CA SER A 269 -10.13 0.51 -1.05
C SER A 269 -10.75 0.50 0.34
N ALA A 270 -10.81 -0.67 1.01
CA ALA A 270 -11.58 -0.88 2.24
C ALA A 270 -13.08 -0.46 2.14
N GLY A 271 -13.59 -0.28 0.91
CA GLY A 271 -14.93 0.18 0.61
C GLY A 271 -15.10 1.70 0.50
N HIS A 272 -14.02 2.46 0.40
CA HIS A 272 -14.07 3.90 0.10
C HIS A 272 -14.44 4.19 -1.37
N LEU A 273 -14.12 3.27 -2.28
CA LEU A 273 -14.51 3.34 -3.69
C LEU A 273 -15.70 2.44 -3.98
N LYS A 274 -16.42 2.76 -5.06
CA LYS A 274 -17.42 1.87 -5.64
C LYS A 274 -16.68 0.73 -6.34
N SER A 275 -17.00 -0.50 -5.96
CA SER A 275 -16.43 -1.71 -6.56
C SER A 275 -16.92 -1.90 -7.99
N GLY A 276 -16.14 -2.62 -8.79
CA GLY A 276 -16.45 -2.91 -10.18
C GLY A 276 -15.29 -2.59 -11.13
N TRP A 277 -15.55 -2.80 -12.41
CA TRP A 277 -14.59 -2.56 -13.49
C TRP A 277 -15.00 -1.31 -14.28
N HIS A 278 -14.06 -0.38 -14.45
CA HIS A 278 -14.22 0.85 -15.23
C HIS A 278 -13.32 0.82 -16.47
N GLY A 279 -13.92 0.98 -17.65
CA GLY A 279 -13.24 0.80 -18.93
C GLY A 279 -13.01 -0.67 -19.28
N GLY A 280 -12.13 -0.96 -20.24
CA GLY A 280 -11.74 -2.34 -20.55
C GLY A 280 -11.41 -2.58 -22.02
N VAL A 281 -10.91 -3.78 -22.27
CA VAL A 281 -10.77 -4.34 -23.62
C VAL A 281 -12.07 -5.08 -23.95
N MET A 282 -12.71 -4.68 -25.05
CA MET A 282 -13.97 -5.25 -25.52
C MET A 282 -13.72 -6.50 -26.38
N ARG A 283 -14.74 -7.35 -26.49
CA ARG A 283 -14.67 -8.60 -27.27
C ARG A 283 -14.28 -8.40 -28.74
N ASN A 284 -14.57 -7.22 -29.30
CA ASN A 284 -14.21 -6.85 -30.66
C ASN A 284 -12.76 -6.31 -30.79
N GLY A 285 -11.94 -6.41 -29.75
CA GLY A 285 -10.55 -5.93 -29.76
C GLY A 285 -10.43 -4.41 -29.68
N THR A 286 -11.44 -3.69 -29.18
CA THR A 286 -11.37 -2.24 -28.97
C THR A 286 -11.20 -1.91 -27.49
N ALA A 287 -10.43 -0.85 -27.20
CA ALA A 287 -10.31 -0.30 -25.85
C ALA A 287 -11.43 0.69 -25.55
N ARG A 288 -11.93 0.65 -24.33
CA ARG A 288 -12.93 1.59 -23.79
C ARG A 288 -12.43 2.19 -22.50
N GLY A 289 -12.63 3.49 -22.35
CA GLY A 289 -12.33 4.24 -21.14
C GLY A 289 -13.59 4.61 -20.38
N PHE A 290 -13.44 5.61 -19.53
CA PHE A 290 -14.51 6.18 -18.74
C PHE A 290 -14.27 7.69 -18.57
N ASP A 291 -15.34 8.45 -18.47
CA ASP A 291 -15.29 9.90 -18.25
C ASP A 291 -15.34 10.27 -16.75
N ALA A 292 -15.28 11.57 -16.46
CA ALA A 292 -15.36 12.09 -15.10
C ALA A 292 -16.72 11.86 -14.40
N ALA A 293 -17.73 11.35 -15.10
CA ALA A 293 -19.01 10.93 -14.53
C ALA A 293 -19.12 9.40 -14.40
N ALA A 294 -17.99 8.68 -14.54
CA ALA A 294 -17.91 7.22 -14.56
C ALA A 294 -18.74 6.56 -15.67
N LYS A 295 -19.05 7.28 -16.75
CA LYS A 295 -19.72 6.73 -17.92
C LYS A 295 -18.71 6.24 -18.93
N ASP A 296 -19.10 5.25 -19.71
CA ASP A 296 -18.31 4.76 -20.82
C ASP A 296 -17.92 5.87 -21.79
N ALA A 297 -16.63 5.87 -22.17
CA ALA A 297 -16.07 6.84 -23.11
C ALA A 297 -15.05 6.16 -24.04
N PRO A 298 -14.66 6.82 -25.16
CA PRO A 298 -13.45 6.43 -25.88
C PRO A 298 -12.26 6.33 -24.94
N TYR A 299 -11.39 5.35 -25.16
CA TYR A 299 -10.22 5.18 -24.30
C TYR A 299 -9.24 6.34 -24.46
N ASN A 300 -8.90 6.98 -23.35
CA ASN A 300 -7.84 7.99 -23.26
C ASN A 300 -6.96 7.63 -22.06
N SER A 301 -5.74 7.19 -22.32
CA SER A 301 -4.78 6.71 -21.33
C SER A 301 -4.54 7.73 -20.20
N ASN A 302 -4.34 8.99 -20.56
CA ASN A 302 -4.01 10.07 -19.62
C ASN A 302 -5.22 10.49 -18.78
N GLU A 303 -6.39 10.64 -19.39
CA GLU A 303 -7.61 11.04 -18.66
C GLU A 303 -8.06 9.96 -17.69
N THR A 304 -8.13 8.71 -18.15
CA THR A 304 -8.50 7.57 -17.29
C THR A 304 -7.48 7.35 -16.17
N ALA A 305 -6.18 7.53 -16.44
CA ALA A 305 -5.14 7.44 -15.40
C ALA A 305 -5.32 8.51 -14.33
N LYS A 306 -5.54 9.77 -14.72
CA LYS A 306 -5.78 10.87 -13.75
C LYS A 306 -6.98 10.61 -12.85
N LEU A 307 -8.07 10.09 -13.41
CA LEU A 307 -9.27 9.74 -12.64
C LEU A 307 -9.01 8.54 -11.70
N ALA A 308 -8.26 7.53 -12.17
CA ALA A 308 -7.88 6.37 -11.37
C ALA A 308 -6.96 6.75 -10.19
N THR A 309 -5.90 7.53 -10.44
CA THR A 309 -4.97 7.96 -9.39
C THR A 309 -5.59 8.96 -8.41
N ALA A 310 -6.47 9.85 -8.89
CA ALA A 310 -7.28 10.69 -8.01
C ALA A 310 -8.24 9.85 -7.13
N SER A 311 -8.81 8.76 -7.68
CA SER A 311 -9.64 7.82 -6.91
C SER A 311 -8.83 7.09 -5.84
N ILE A 312 -7.59 6.69 -6.14
CA ILE A 312 -6.68 6.10 -5.14
C ILE A 312 -6.38 7.10 -4.03
N ALA A 313 -6.03 8.35 -4.37
CA ALA A 313 -5.79 9.40 -3.39
C ALA A 313 -7.03 9.63 -2.50
N TYR A 314 -8.23 9.64 -3.09
CA TYR A 314 -9.49 9.78 -2.36
C TYR A 314 -9.71 8.63 -1.36
N ALA A 315 -9.39 7.39 -1.75
CA ALA A 315 -9.47 6.23 -0.86
C ALA A 315 -8.49 6.36 0.30
N ILE A 316 -7.23 6.73 0.03
CA ILE A 316 -6.20 6.94 1.05
C ILE A 316 -6.58 8.08 2.02
N ALA A 317 -7.18 9.15 1.50
CA ALA A 317 -7.71 10.27 2.28
C ALA A 317 -9.02 9.94 3.01
N LYS A 318 -9.43 8.66 3.05
CA LYS A 318 -10.65 8.19 3.73
C LYS A 318 -11.89 8.98 3.29
N ARG A 319 -12.01 9.19 1.98
CA ARG A 319 -13.12 9.92 1.33
C ARG A 319 -13.11 11.45 1.55
N ASP A 320 -12.01 12.03 2.04
CA ASP A 320 -11.90 13.49 2.16
C ASP A 320 -11.40 14.13 0.86
N GLU A 321 -12.34 14.62 0.05
CA GLU A 321 -12.04 15.27 -1.22
C GLU A 321 -11.21 16.56 -1.05
N ARG A 322 -11.36 17.25 0.08
CA ARG A 322 -10.60 18.48 0.36
C ARG A 322 -9.12 18.18 0.57
N ALA A 323 -8.79 17.03 1.17
CA ALA A 323 -7.41 16.63 1.40
C ALA A 323 -6.66 16.35 0.09
N ILE A 324 -7.35 15.82 -0.92
CA ILE A 324 -6.73 15.49 -2.21
C ILE A 324 -6.70 16.66 -3.19
N ALA A 325 -7.45 17.74 -2.93
CA ALA A 325 -7.64 18.84 -3.87
C ALA A 325 -6.32 19.47 -4.34
N THR A 326 -5.31 19.54 -3.45
CA THR A 326 -3.99 20.11 -3.77
C THR A 326 -3.17 19.25 -4.74
N PHE A 327 -3.49 17.96 -4.88
CA PHE A 327 -2.82 17.03 -5.79
C PHE A 327 -3.67 16.73 -7.03
N ALA A 328 -4.98 16.61 -6.84
CA ALA A 328 -5.92 16.21 -7.87
C ALA A 328 -6.45 17.38 -8.72
N ASN A 329 -6.05 18.63 -8.45
CA ASN A 329 -6.49 19.84 -9.18
C ASN A 329 -8.02 19.94 -9.32
N GLY A 330 -8.75 19.60 -8.25
CA GLY A 330 -10.22 19.70 -8.21
C GLY A 330 -10.97 18.60 -8.95
N ILE A 331 -10.32 17.50 -9.34
CA ILE A 331 -11.03 16.31 -9.85
C ILE A 331 -12.01 15.80 -8.79
N GLY A 332 -13.30 15.78 -9.13
CA GLY A 332 -14.36 15.24 -8.29
C GLY A 332 -14.40 13.72 -8.36
N ILE A 333 -14.35 13.06 -7.20
CA ILE A 333 -14.40 11.61 -7.03
C ILE A 333 -15.63 11.22 -6.22
N SER A 334 -16.02 12.04 -5.24
CA SER A 334 -17.13 11.76 -4.35
C SER A 334 -18.44 11.58 -5.10
N GLY A 335 -19.15 10.48 -4.84
CA GLY A 335 -20.40 10.16 -5.53
C GLY A 335 -20.23 9.64 -6.96
N ILE A 336 -19.01 9.67 -7.53
CA ILE A 336 -18.69 9.21 -8.89
C ILE A 336 -18.02 7.84 -8.82
N PHE A 337 -16.71 7.82 -8.52
CA PHE A 337 -15.93 6.61 -8.26
C PHE A 337 -15.84 6.31 -6.77
N GLY A 338 -15.87 7.35 -5.93
CA GLY A 338 -15.86 7.26 -4.49
C GLY A 338 -17.26 7.20 -3.87
N ARG A 339 -17.37 6.58 -2.71
CA ARG A 339 -18.55 6.78 -1.84
C ARG A 339 -18.44 8.13 -1.15
N PRO A 340 -19.54 8.88 -0.97
CA PRO A 340 -19.53 10.08 -0.16
C PRO A 340 -18.98 9.81 1.24
N LYS A 341 -18.34 10.84 1.82
CA LYS A 341 -17.92 10.80 3.22
C LYS A 341 -19.17 10.79 4.10
N ASP A 342 -19.21 9.89 5.07
CA ASP A 342 -20.28 9.89 6.07
C ASP A 342 -20.11 11.17 6.91
N ILE A 343 -21.18 11.96 7.04
CA ILE A 343 -21.22 13.23 7.78
C ILE A 343 -21.60 12.95 9.23
#